data_AF-A0A1X0N7R8-F1
#
_entry.id   AF-A0A1X0N7R8-F1
#
_cell.length_a   1.000
_cell.length_b   1.000
_cell.length_c   1.000
_cell.angle_alpha   90.00
_cell.angle_beta   90.00
_cell.angle_gamma   90.00
#
_symmetry.space_group_name_H-M   'P 1'
#
loop_
_entity.id
_entity.type
_entity.pdbx_description
1 polymer ?
#
loop_
_entity_poly.entity_id
_entity_poly.type
_entity_poly.pdbx_seq_one_letter_code
_entity_poly.pdbx_strand_id
1 'polypeptide(L)'
;MYKKQQWPLTLYFDGECPLCAREIKILRAKAKADRLQFVDLSDEAFDAGSVGFTRAQMESSLHARFADGIWVKGLDATLWSWRAAGLGAWAAPLSWRLTRPLFDMGYRLFCRWRPHLAWLPHPEGGARCRDDNCAISKADRPIDSQSDAGKTAQTRREKNER
;
A
#
# COMPACT_ATOMS: atom_id res chain seq x y z
N MET A 1 12.22 -0.73 -33.40
CA MET A 1 10.84 -1.24 -33.28
C MET A 1 10.19 -0.62 -32.05
N TYR A 2 9.39 0.43 -32.21
CA TYR A 2 8.58 0.96 -31.12
C TYR A 2 7.44 -0.03 -30.86
N LYS A 3 7.61 -0.93 -29.88
CA LYS A 3 6.53 -1.84 -29.46
C LYS A 3 5.35 -0.98 -29.00
N LYS A 4 4.24 -1.01 -29.75
CA LYS A 4 2.95 -0.51 -29.27
C LYS A 4 2.65 -1.29 -28.00
N GLN A 5 2.73 -0.63 -26.86
CA GLN A 5 2.44 -1.28 -25.59
C GLN A 5 0.98 -1.71 -25.57
N GLN A 6 0.77 -2.97 -25.18
CA GLN A 6 -0.53 -3.61 -25.24
C GLN A 6 -1.23 -3.46 -23.89
N TRP A 7 -2.43 -2.90 -23.93
CA TRP A 7 -3.30 -2.75 -22.77
C TRP A 7 -4.11 -4.04 -22.56
N PRO A 8 -4.57 -4.34 -21.33
CA PRO A 8 -4.45 -3.55 -20.09
C PRO A 8 -3.07 -3.65 -19.42
N LEU A 9 -2.70 -2.60 -18.69
CA LEU A 9 -1.58 -2.60 -17.76
C LEU A 9 -2.08 -3.10 -16.40
N THR A 10 -1.43 -4.10 -15.84
CA THR A 10 -1.72 -4.61 -14.49
C THR A 10 -0.73 -4.03 -13.51
N LEU A 11 -1.18 -3.18 -12.59
CA LEU A 11 -0.37 -2.57 -11.54
C LEU A 11 -0.47 -3.40 -10.27
N TYR A 12 0.67 -3.88 -9.79
CA TYR A 12 0.84 -4.58 -8.53
C TYR A 12 1.30 -3.56 -7.49
N PHE A 13 0.51 -3.43 -6.43
CA PHE A 13 0.75 -2.45 -5.37
C PHE A 13 0.60 -3.09 -4.00
N ASP A 14 1.21 -2.47 -3.00
CA ASP A 14 1.03 -2.87 -1.61
C ASP A 14 -0.06 -2.02 -0.98
N GLY A 15 -1.17 -2.65 -0.60
CA GLY A 15 -2.26 -2.03 0.12
C GLY A 15 -1.84 -1.46 1.47
N GLU A 16 -0.82 -1.99 2.15
CA GLU A 16 -0.39 -1.55 3.49
C GLU A 16 0.36 -0.21 3.48
N CYS A 17 0.83 0.24 2.31
CA CYS A 17 1.51 1.51 2.19
C CYS A 17 0.52 2.67 1.96
N PRO A 18 0.45 3.69 2.85
CA PRO A 18 -0.53 4.78 2.75
C PRO A 18 -0.39 5.61 1.47
N LEU A 19 0.84 5.74 0.97
CA LEU A 19 1.12 6.47 -0.26
C LEU A 19 0.70 5.67 -1.50
N CYS A 20 0.97 4.36 -1.53
CA CYS A 20 0.50 3.48 -2.59
C CYS A 20 -1.03 3.44 -2.63
N ALA A 21 -1.69 3.23 -1.50
CA ALA A 21 -3.15 3.23 -1.41
C ALA A 21 -3.79 4.55 -1.92
N ARG A 22 -3.18 5.70 -1.59
CA ARG A 22 -3.64 7.00 -2.07
C ARG A 22 -3.48 7.14 -3.59
N GLU A 23 -2.36 6.68 -4.13
CA GLU A 23 -2.12 6.65 -5.57
C GLU A 23 -3.16 5.76 -6.27
N ILE A 24 -3.39 4.55 -5.78
CA ILE A 24 -4.40 3.63 -6.34
C ILE A 24 -5.79 4.24 -6.30
N LYS A 25 -6.16 4.94 -5.23
CA LYS A 25 -7.47 5.62 -5.14
C LYS A 25 -7.65 6.67 -6.24
N ILE A 26 -6.62 7.48 -6.50
CA ILE A 26 -6.63 8.49 -7.57
C ILE A 26 -6.69 7.82 -8.94
N LEU A 27 -5.88 6.78 -9.15
CA LEU A 27 -5.84 6.04 -10.40
C LEU A 27 -7.17 5.32 -10.66
N ARG A 28 -7.74 4.64 -9.67
CA ARG A 28 -9.02 3.93 -9.80
C ARG A 28 -10.19 4.88 -10.12
N ALA A 29 -10.14 6.10 -9.61
CA ALA A 29 -11.17 7.11 -9.90
C ALA A 29 -11.11 7.66 -11.34
N LYS A 30 -9.95 7.57 -12.00
CA LYS A 30 -9.71 8.16 -13.34
C LYS A 30 -9.52 7.12 -14.44
N ALA A 31 -8.93 5.98 -14.08
CA ALA A 31 -8.58 4.92 -15.00
C ALA A 31 -9.80 4.11 -15.39
N LYS A 32 -9.78 3.67 -16.64
CA LYS A 32 -10.74 2.70 -17.14
C LYS A 32 -10.22 1.29 -16.88
N ALA A 33 -11.10 0.39 -16.47
CA ALA A 33 -10.77 -1.00 -16.16
C ALA A 33 -10.24 -1.80 -17.38
N ASP A 34 -10.54 -1.34 -18.60
CA ASP A 34 -10.02 -1.89 -19.86
C ASP A 34 -8.55 -1.52 -20.13
N ARG A 35 -8.02 -0.52 -19.42
CA ARG A 35 -6.64 -0.01 -19.60
C ARG A 35 -5.75 -0.25 -18.40
N LEU A 36 -6.28 -0.17 -17.19
CA LEU A 36 -5.52 -0.33 -15.96
C LEU A 36 -6.25 -1.27 -15.00
N GLN A 37 -5.57 -2.34 -14.65
CA GLN A 37 -6.00 -3.30 -13.64
C GLN A 37 -5.10 -3.15 -12.42
N PHE A 38 -5.64 -3.46 -11.24
CA PHE A 38 -4.95 -3.30 -9.97
C PHE A 38 -4.97 -4.62 -9.24
N VAL A 39 -3.80 -5.05 -8.76
CA VAL A 39 -3.61 -6.27 -7.99
C VAL A 39 -2.95 -5.89 -6.67
N ASP A 40 -3.60 -6.20 -5.56
CA ASP A 40 -3.09 -5.95 -4.23
C ASP A 40 -2.18 -7.11 -3.81
N LEU A 41 -0.94 -6.78 -3.45
CA LEU A 41 0.05 -7.74 -2.95
C LEU A 41 -0.20 -8.15 -1.49
N SER A 42 -0.99 -7.36 -0.75
CA SER A 42 -1.35 -7.65 0.63
C SER A 42 -2.45 -8.70 0.74
N ASP A 43 -3.14 -9.01 -0.36
CA ASP A 43 -4.16 -10.05 -0.42
C ASP A 43 -3.55 -11.44 -0.16
N GLU A 44 -4.14 -12.21 0.74
CA GLU A 44 -3.69 -13.56 1.08
C GLU A 44 -3.83 -14.53 -0.11
N ALA A 45 -4.72 -14.23 -1.06
CA ALA A 45 -4.87 -15.01 -2.29
C ALA A 45 -3.75 -14.75 -3.32
N PHE A 46 -2.91 -13.73 -3.11
CA PHE A 46 -1.86 -13.38 -4.05
C PHE A 46 -0.61 -14.24 -3.85
N ASP A 47 -0.33 -15.11 -4.83
CA ASP A 47 0.93 -15.86 -4.88
C ASP A 47 1.99 -15.15 -5.72
N ALA A 48 3.01 -14.61 -5.04
CA ALA A 48 4.18 -14.01 -5.69
C ALA A 48 4.97 -15.00 -6.56
N GLY A 49 4.96 -16.29 -6.19
CA GLY A 49 5.62 -17.35 -6.94
C GLY A 49 5.06 -17.50 -8.36
N SER A 50 3.74 -17.34 -8.52
CA SER A 50 3.06 -17.41 -9.82
C SER A 50 3.55 -16.37 -10.85
N VAL A 51 4.10 -15.25 -10.38
CA VAL A 51 4.64 -14.18 -11.23
C VAL A 51 6.17 -14.20 -11.35
N GLY A 52 6.85 -15.13 -10.67
CA GLY A 52 8.31 -15.29 -10.72
C GLY A 52 9.09 -14.26 -9.88
N PHE A 53 8.43 -13.60 -8.93
CA PHE A 53 9.07 -12.67 -8.00
C PHE A 53 8.88 -13.12 -6.55
N THR A 54 9.71 -12.61 -5.64
CA THR A 54 9.43 -12.79 -4.21
C THR A 54 8.53 -11.66 -3.71
N ARG A 55 7.69 -11.97 -2.71
CA ARG A 55 6.81 -10.97 -2.08
C ARG A 55 7.60 -9.75 -1.60
N ALA A 56 8.73 -9.96 -0.91
CA ALA A 56 9.61 -8.88 -0.46
C ALA A 56 10.15 -8.00 -1.60
N GLN A 57 10.44 -8.57 -2.77
CA GLN A 57 10.88 -7.78 -3.93
C GLN A 57 9.73 -6.92 -4.47
N MET A 58 8.53 -7.48 -4.57
CA MET A 58 7.36 -6.73 -5.04
C MET A 58 6.84 -5.70 -4.03
N GLU A 59 7.03 -5.93 -2.74
CA GLU A 59 6.75 -4.92 -1.72
C GLU A 59 7.78 -3.79 -1.76
N SER A 60 9.05 -4.09 -2.07
CA SER A 60 10.13 -3.09 -2.09
C SER A 60 10.00 -2.04 -3.21
N SER A 61 9.27 -2.32 -4.28
CA SER A 61 9.12 -1.43 -5.44
C SER A 61 7.78 -1.66 -6.14
N LEU A 62 7.19 -0.64 -6.76
CA LEU A 62 5.98 -0.85 -7.55
C LEU A 62 6.31 -1.67 -8.79
N HIS A 63 5.44 -2.60 -9.15
CA HIS A 63 5.58 -3.42 -10.34
C HIS A 63 4.34 -3.24 -11.20
N ALA A 64 4.51 -3.12 -12.51
CA ALA A 64 3.40 -3.23 -13.42
C ALA A 64 3.76 -4.12 -14.60
N ARG A 65 2.77 -4.84 -15.12
CA ARG A 65 2.91 -5.77 -16.23
C ARG A 65 1.93 -5.43 -17.33
N PHE A 66 2.44 -5.22 -18.53
CA PHE A 66 1.62 -5.02 -19.72
C PHE A 66 0.99 -6.34 -20.18
N ALA A 67 -0.05 -6.25 -21.03
CA ALA A 67 -0.71 -7.42 -21.59
C ALA A 67 0.22 -8.24 -22.51
N ASP A 68 1.28 -7.63 -23.04
CA ASP A 68 2.32 -8.29 -23.82
C ASP A 68 3.38 -9.02 -22.96
N GLY A 69 3.24 -8.98 -21.63
CA GLY A 69 4.16 -9.60 -20.67
C GLY A 69 5.36 -8.73 -20.30
N ILE A 70 5.46 -7.49 -20.78
CA ILE A 70 6.55 -6.59 -20.38
C ILE A 70 6.34 -6.12 -18.94
N TRP A 71 7.37 -6.30 -18.12
CA TRP A 71 7.43 -5.79 -16.75
C TRP A 71 8.09 -4.40 -16.71
N VAL A 72 7.46 -3.49 -15.98
CA VAL A 72 8.02 -2.19 -15.61
C VAL A 72 7.99 -2.06 -14.09
N LYS A 73 8.97 -1.33 -13.54
CA LYS A 73 9.18 -1.25 -12.10
C LYS A 73 9.44 0.18 -11.64
N GLY A 74 9.18 0.42 -10.36
CA GLY A 74 9.41 1.69 -9.69
C GLY A 74 8.68 2.85 -10.33
N LEU A 75 9.40 3.94 -10.58
CA LEU A 75 8.85 5.15 -11.18
C LEU A 75 8.23 4.91 -12.56
N ASP A 76 8.80 4.01 -13.37
CA ASP A 76 8.26 3.72 -14.70
C ASP A 76 6.88 3.03 -14.58
N ALA A 77 6.65 2.20 -13.55
CA ALA A 77 5.34 1.59 -13.29
C ALA A 77 4.27 2.65 -12.96
N THR A 78 4.61 3.60 -12.08
CA THR A 78 3.76 4.76 -11.78
C THR A 78 3.48 5.58 -13.04
N LEU A 79 4.51 5.94 -13.80
CA LEU A 79 4.39 6.75 -15.01
C LEU A 79 3.43 6.12 -16.04
N TRP A 80 3.58 4.81 -16.27
CA TRP A 80 2.72 4.07 -17.20
C TRP A 80 1.30 3.93 -16.68
N SER A 81 1.12 3.75 -15.37
CA SER A 81 -0.20 3.70 -14.74
C SER A 81 -0.95 5.02 -14.85
N TRP A 82 -0.26 6.15 -14.64
CA TRP A 82 -0.84 7.48 -14.84
C TRP A 82 -1.21 7.74 -16.30
N ARG A 83 -0.39 7.29 -17.25
CA ARG A 83 -0.72 7.32 -18.68
C ARG A 83 -1.94 6.46 -19.01
N ALA A 84 -2.03 5.26 -18.43
CA ALA A 84 -3.18 4.36 -18.57
C ALA A 84 -4.47 5.00 -18.03
N ALA A 85 -4.35 5.72 -16.92
CA ALA A 85 -5.43 6.43 -16.26
C ALA A 85 -5.87 7.73 -16.97
N GLY A 86 -5.22 8.10 -18.09
CA GLY A 86 -5.51 9.34 -18.81
C GLY A 86 -4.87 10.60 -18.18
N LEU A 87 -4.07 10.46 -17.13
CA LEU A 87 -3.27 11.54 -16.52
C LEU A 87 -1.85 11.61 -17.11
N GLY A 88 -1.64 11.10 -18.32
CA GLY A 88 -0.33 11.12 -18.97
C GLY A 88 0.27 12.52 -19.11
N ALA A 89 -0.56 13.56 -19.23
CA ALA A 89 -0.13 14.96 -19.27
C ALA A 89 0.49 15.42 -17.93
N TRP A 90 -0.03 14.95 -16.80
CA TRP A 90 0.53 15.22 -15.47
C TRP A 90 1.83 14.44 -15.23
N ALA A 91 1.94 13.24 -15.80
CA ALA A 91 3.14 12.44 -15.76
C ALA A 91 4.22 12.90 -16.78
N ALA A 92 3.87 13.74 -17.76
CA ALA A 92 4.81 14.15 -18.80
C ALA A 92 6.03 14.94 -18.26
N PRO A 93 5.88 15.94 -17.37
CA PRO A 93 7.01 16.61 -16.72
C PRO A 93 7.90 15.65 -15.92
N LEU A 94 7.33 14.58 -15.36
CA LEU A 94 8.03 13.52 -14.64
C LEU A 94 8.96 12.71 -15.55
N SER A 95 8.56 12.56 -16.82
CA SER A 95 9.33 11.82 -17.84
C SER A 95 10.38 12.65 -18.57
N TRP A 96 10.56 13.92 -18.22
CA TRP A 96 11.59 14.74 -18.86
C TRP A 96 12.97 14.20 -18.50
N ARG A 97 13.86 14.07 -19.49
CA ARG A 97 15.24 13.58 -19.32
C ARG A 97 16.02 14.26 -18.18
N LEU A 98 15.71 15.50 -17.85
CA LEU A 98 16.38 16.27 -16.79
C LEU A 98 15.81 15.99 -15.40
N THR A 99 14.49 15.77 -15.29
CA THR A 99 13.80 15.51 -14.02
C THR A 99 13.80 14.03 -13.66
N ARG A 100 13.92 13.13 -14.65
CA ARG A 100 13.96 11.68 -14.46
C ARG A 100 14.99 11.21 -13.42
N PRO A 101 16.27 11.64 -13.42
CA PRO A 101 17.21 11.22 -12.38
C PRO A 101 16.84 11.75 -10.99
N LEU A 102 16.24 12.95 -10.91
CA LEU A 102 15.78 13.51 -9.64
C LEU A 102 14.62 12.69 -9.06
N PHE A 103 13.67 12.29 -9.89
CA PHE A 103 12.56 11.44 -9.46
C PHE A 103 12.99 10.00 -9.19
N ASP A 104 13.95 9.44 -9.92
CA ASP A 104 14.52 8.13 -9.60
C ASP A 104 15.22 8.16 -8.24
N MET A 105 15.99 9.22 -7.97
CA MET A 105 16.62 9.42 -6.67
C MET A 105 15.58 9.62 -5.55
N GLY A 106 14.55 10.43 -5.79
CA GLY A 106 13.43 10.61 -4.88
C GLY A 106 12.68 9.30 -4.63
N TYR A 107 12.49 8.47 -5.65
CA TYR A 107 11.86 7.16 -5.56
C TYR A 107 12.68 6.18 -4.72
N ARG A 108 14.00 6.15 -4.92
CA ARG A 108 14.92 5.33 -4.10
C ARG A 108 14.92 5.79 -2.64
N LEU A 109 14.92 7.10 -2.41
CA LEU A 109 14.83 7.66 -1.08
C LEU A 109 13.50 7.31 -0.42
N PHE A 110 12.40 7.40 -1.17
CA PHE A 110 11.08 6.96 -0.73
C PHE A 110 11.06 5.47 -0.35
N CYS A 111 11.61 4.59 -1.18
CA CYS A 111 11.71 3.16 -0.85
C CYS A 111 12.52 2.90 0.42
N ARG A 112 13.59 3.69 0.65
CA ARG A 112 14.37 3.64 1.89
C ARG A 112 13.59 4.15 3.10
N TRP A 113 12.81 5.21 2.92
CA TRP A 113 12.02 5.85 3.99
C TRP A 113 10.69 5.16 4.27
N ARG A 114 10.23 4.28 3.36
CA ARG A 114 8.96 3.56 3.44
C ARG A 114 8.63 2.98 4.84
N PRO A 115 9.52 2.25 5.54
CA PRO A 115 9.20 1.73 6.87
C PRO A 115 8.98 2.84 7.92
N HIS A 116 9.59 4.02 7.74
CA HIS A 116 9.38 5.16 8.64
C HIS A 116 8.11 5.95 8.28
N LEU A 117 7.57 5.76 7.07
CA LEU A 117 6.32 6.36 6.61
C LEU A 117 5.07 5.61 7.11
N ALA A 118 5.22 4.53 7.89
CA ALA A 118 4.11 3.84 8.55
C ALA A 118 3.34 4.74 9.55
N TRP A 119 3.97 5.81 10.03
CA TRP A 119 3.34 6.85 10.86
C TRP A 119 2.33 7.72 10.07
N LEU A 120 2.41 7.76 8.74
CA LEU A 120 1.52 8.62 7.93
C LEU A 120 0.08 8.10 7.97
N PRO A 121 -0.95 8.95 8.19
CA PRO A 121 -2.34 8.50 8.24
C PRO A 121 -2.75 7.83 6.94
N HIS A 122 -3.12 6.55 7.02
CA HIS A 122 -3.58 5.79 5.88
C HIS A 122 -4.91 6.35 5.38
N PRO A 123 -5.08 6.60 4.05
CA PRO A 123 -6.31 7.16 3.50
C PRO A 123 -7.54 6.24 3.69
N GLU A 124 -7.29 4.97 4.05
CA GLU A 124 -8.29 3.95 4.40
C GLU A 124 -8.19 3.49 5.87
N GLY A 125 -7.60 4.30 6.75
CA GLY A 125 -7.42 3.95 8.17
C GLY A 125 -8.73 3.64 8.92
N GLY A 126 -9.88 4.10 8.42
CA GLY A 126 -11.20 3.74 8.96
C GLY A 126 -11.84 2.50 8.34
N ALA A 127 -11.38 2.04 7.16
CA ALA A 127 -11.94 0.89 6.45
C ALA A 127 -11.17 -0.43 6.69
N ARG A 128 -10.03 -0.35 7.39
CA ARG A 128 -9.16 -1.49 7.72
C ARG A 128 -9.42 -2.12 9.08
N CYS A 129 -10.47 -1.72 9.79
CA CYS A 129 -11.05 -2.55 10.85
C CYS A 129 -11.74 -3.76 10.21
N ARG A 130 -10.96 -4.74 9.77
CA ARG A 130 -11.46 -6.06 9.37
C ARG A 130 -11.35 -6.95 10.61
N ASP A 131 -12.51 -7.27 11.17
CA ASP A 131 -12.78 -8.20 12.27
C ASP A 131 -12.33 -7.74 13.67
N ASP A 132 -13.23 -7.05 14.42
CA ASP A 132 -13.29 -6.83 15.89
C ASP A 132 -11.99 -6.67 16.70
N ASN A 133 -10.86 -6.45 16.05
CA ASN A 133 -9.54 -6.48 16.65
C ASN A 133 -8.68 -5.45 15.95
N CYS A 134 -8.71 -4.25 16.51
CA CYS A 134 -7.83 -3.16 16.15
C CYS A 134 -6.44 -3.47 16.70
N ALA A 135 -5.63 -4.22 15.96
CA ALA A 135 -4.26 -4.51 16.34
C ALA A 135 -3.38 -3.28 16.09
N ILE A 136 -3.36 -2.36 17.06
CA ILE A 136 -2.36 -1.30 17.12
C ILE A 136 -0.99 -1.99 17.19
N SER A 137 -0.17 -1.79 16.16
CA SER A 137 1.19 -2.30 16.15
C SER A 137 1.96 -1.76 17.35
N LYS A 138 2.69 -2.65 18.03
CA LYS A 138 3.33 -2.47 19.35
C LYS A 138 4.28 -1.27 19.48
N ALA A 139 4.59 -0.59 18.38
CA ALA A 139 5.48 0.58 18.30
C ALA A 139 4.85 1.88 18.83
N ASP A 140 3.52 2.00 18.83
CA ASP A 140 2.81 3.23 19.23
C ASP A 140 2.20 3.16 20.63
N ARG A 141 2.69 2.27 21.51
CA ARG A 141 2.20 2.26 22.89
C ARG A 141 2.58 3.60 23.54
N PRO A 142 1.62 4.45 23.97
CA PRO A 142 1.94 5.56 24.83
C PRO A 142 2.53 4.98 26.10
N ILE A 143 3.75 5.40 26.43
CA ILE A 143 4.30 5.19 27.76
C ILE A 143 3.53 6.17 28.64
N ASP A 144 2.40 5.73 29.20
CA ASP A 144 2.00 6.34 30.45
C ASP A 144 1.16 5.47 31.38
N SER A 145 1.62 5.55 32.63
CA SER A 145 0.86 5.40 33.87
C SER A 145 0.41 4.00 34.30
N GLN A 146 1.29 3.38 35.10
CA GLN A 146 0.91 2.57 36.24
C GLN A 146 -0.18 3.29 37.07
N SER A 147 -1.33 2.66 37.25
CA SER A 147 -2.24 2.92 38.37
C SER A 147 -3.32 1.85 38.39
N ASP A 148 -3.08 0.77 39.14
CA ASP A 148 -4.17 0.10 39.85
C ASP A 148 -3.63 -0.40 41.19
N ALA A 149 -3.49 0.55 42.11
CA ALA A 149 -3.59 0.29 43.53
C ALA A 149 -5.09 0.15 43.85
N GLY A 150 -5.52 -1.05 44.26
CA GLY A 150 -6.94 -1.28 44.54
C GLY A 150 -7.29 -2.65 45.11
N LYS A 151 -6.60 -3.09 46.17
CA LYS A 151 -7.19 -4.05 47.12
C LYS A 151 -8.54 -3.49 47.61
N THR A 152 -9.58 -4.31 47.75
CA THR A 152 -10.19 -4.67 49.06
C THR A 152 -11.41 -5.59 48.89
N ALA A 153 -11.35 -6.66 49.68
CA ALA A 153 -12.39 -7.53 50.24
C ALA A 153 -13.87 -7.26 49.93
N GLN A 154 -14.60 -8.33 49.60
CA GLN A 154 -15.98 -8.50 50.04
C GLN A 154 -16.18 -9.92 50.59
N THR A 155 -16.24 -10.00 51.92
CA THR A 155 -16.58 -11.17 52.72
C THR A 155 -17.95 -10.92 53.36
N ARG A 156 -18.80 -11.96 53.42
CA ARG A 156 -20.08 -12.06 54.18
C ARG A 156 -21.20 -11.15 53.66
N ARG A 157 -22.49 -11.50 53.67
CA ARG A 157 -23.35 -12.41 54.46
C ARG A 157 -24.73 -12.34 53.74
N GLU A 158 -25.46 -13.41 53.45
CA GLU A 158 -26.58 -13.97 54.24
C GLU A 158 -27.31 -14.94 53.27
N LYS A 159 -27.55 -16.22 53.59
CA LYS A 159 -28.50 -16.81 54.56
C LYS A 159 -29.89 -17.05 53.94
N ASN A 160 -30.35 -18.29 54.13
CA ASN A 160 -31.73 -18.83 54.09
C ASN A 160 -32.28 -19.55 52.84
N GLU A 161 -32.64 -20.82 53.12
CA GLU A 161 -33.88 -21.55 52.76
C GLU A 161 -34.05 -21.95 51.28
N ARG A 162 -34.28 -23.22 50.89
CA ARG A 162 -34.84 -24.43 51.53
C ARG A 162 -34.35 -25.68 50.80
#